data_AF-A0A956D6D9-F1
#
_entry.id   AF-A0A956D6D9-F1
#
_cell.length_a   1.000
_cell.length_b   1.000
_cell.length_c   1.000
_cell.angle_alpha   90.00
_cell.angle_beta   90.00
_cell.angle_gamma   90.00
#
_symmetry.space_group_name_H-M   'P 1'
#
loop_
_entity.id
_entity.type
_entity.pdbx_description
1 polymer ?
#
loop_
_entity_poly.entity_id
_entity_poly.type
_entity_poly.pdbx_seq_one_letter_code
_entity_poly.pdbx_strand_id
1 'polypeptide(L)' 'MRRGRIEYQDLHHGMSRMTGAEKHGPSATSTLDALYVLYDRVLSVDPERPGAPERDRFVLSKGHGPMA' A
#
# COMPACT_ATOMS: atom_id res chain seq x y z
N MET A 1 17.02 3.14 -14.78
CA MET A 1 16.14 4.32 -14.66
C MET A 1 15.14 4.04 -13.54
N ARG A 2 15.34 4.61 -12.35
CA ARG A 2 14.42 4.46 -11.21
C ARG A 2 13.27 5.44 -11.43
N ARG A 3 12.07 4.95 -11.72
CA ARG A 3 10.82 5.74 -11.67
C ARG A 3 10.74 6.38 -10.28
N GLY A 4 10.38 7.67 -10.20
CA GLY A 4 10.43 8.48 -8.98
C GLY A 4 9.83 7.74 -7.79
N ARG A 5 10.56 7.73 -6.67
CA ARG A 5 10.05 7.15 -5.42
C ARG A 5 8.78 7.91 -5.05
N ILE A 6 7.70 7.18 -4.81
CA ILE A 6 6.49 7.74 -4.21
C ILE A 6 6.85 8.06 -2.76
N GLU A 7 6.75 9.32 -2.37
CA GLU A 7 6.97 9.72 -1.00
C GLU A 7 5.72 9.44 -0.17
N TYR A 8 5.90 9.28 1.15
CA TYR A 8 4.80 8.97 2.05
C TYR A 8 3.65 10.00 1.97
N GLN A 9 3.96 11.28 1.71
CA GLN A 9 2.95 12.34 1.56
C GLN A 9 2.09 12.18 0.31
N ASP A 10 2.63 11.57 -0.76
CA ASP A 10 1.89 11.31 -1.98
C ASP A 10 0.78 10.27 -1.76
N LEU A 11 0.96 9.37 -0.78
CA LEU A 11 -0.06 8.38 -0.41
C LEU A 11 -1.31 9.02 0.18
N HIS A 12 -1.14 9.98 1.10
CA HIS A 12 -2.27 10.72 1.70
C HIS A 12 -3.04 11.51 0.64
N HIS A 13 -2.31 12.18 -0.25
CA HIS A 13 -2.91 12.91 -1.36
C HIS A 13 -3.64 11.96 -2.33
N GLY A 14 -3.03 10.83 -2.70
CA GLY A 14 -3.64 9.82 -3.54
C GLY A 14 -4.93 9.25 -2.95
N MET A 15 -4.92 8.95 -1.64
CA MET A 15 -6.08 8.45 -0.92
C MET A 15 -7.24 9.43 -0.84
N SER A 16 -6.96 10.73 -0.71
CA SER A 16 -8.00 11.76 -0.72
C SER A 16 -8.81 11.80 -2.03
N ARG A 17 -8.25 11.23 -3.11
CA ARG A 17 -8.86 11.16 -4.44
C ARG A 17 -9.49 9.80 -4.74
N MET A 18 -9.33 8.81 -3.87
CA MET A 18 -9.95 7.50 -4.04
C MET A 18 -11.42 7.56 -3.65
N THR A 19 -12.31 7.12 -4.53
CA THR A 19 -13.74 6.96 -4.25
C THR A 19 -14.00 5.53 -3.76
N GLY A 20 -14.30 5.36 -2.47
CA GLY A 20 -14.66 4.08 -1.83
C GLY A 20 -15.77 4.29 -0.79
N ALA A 21 -16.38 3.21 -0.27
CA ALA A 21 -17.54 3.31 0.62
C ALA A 21 -17.25 4.25 1.80
N GLU A 22 -18.03 5.33 1.93
CA GLU A 22 -17.79 6.50 2.80
C GLU A 22 -17.64 6.23 4.32
N LYS A 23 -17.57 4.98 4.76
CA LYS A 23 -17.73 4.58 6.17
C LYS A 23 -16.41 4.30 6.90
N HIS A 24 -15.23 4.39 6.25
CA HIS A 24 -13.97 3.88 6.83
C HIS A 24 -12.74 4.80 6.77
N GLY A 25 -12.87 6.11 6.59
CA GLY A 25 -11.72 7.03 6.48
C GLY A 25 -10.59 6.85 7.53
N PRO A 26 -10.88 6.72 8.84
CA PRO A 26 -9.83 6.54 9.86
C PRO A 26 -9.34 5.09 10.03
N SER A 27 -10.20 4.09 9.75
CA SER A 27 -9.84 2.68 9.92
C SER A 27 -9.05 2.15 8.73
N ALA A 28 -9.30 2.68 7.54
CA ALA A 28 -8.52 2.43 6.33
C ALA A 28 -7.07 2.93 6.45
N THR A 29 -6.88 4.09 7.07
CA THR A 29 -5.56 4.73 7.11
C THR A 29 -4.66 4.22 8.25
N SER A 30 -5.23 3.57 9.27
CA SER A 30 -4.50 3.21 10.50
C SER A 30 -3.35 2.22 10.33
N THR A 31 -3.16 1.64 9.15
CA THR A 31 -2.07 0.70 8.85
C THR A 31 -1.17 1.20 7.71
N LEU A 32 -1.42 2.40 7.16
CA LEU A 32 -0.67 2.92 6.02
C LEU A 32 0.82 3.11 6.29
N ASP A 33 1.18 3.57 7.49
CA ASP A 33 2.59 3.74 7.87
C ASP A 33 3.35 2.42 7.77
N ALA A 34 2.77 1.36 8.35
CA ALA A 34 3.35 0.03 8.33
C ALA A 34 3.41 -0.52 6.90
N LEU A 35 2.36 -0.35 6.10
CA LEU A 35 2.33 -0.77 4.71
C LEU A 35 3.39 -0.03 3.87
N TYR A 36 3.54 1.28 4.04
CA TYR A 36 4.56 2.06 3.33
C TYR A 36 5.96 1.54 3.63
N VAL A 37 6.30 1.34 4.91
CA VAL A 37 7.62 0.80 5.29
C VAL A 37 7.82 -0.60 4.74
N LEU A 38 6.80 -1.46 4.80
CA LEU A 38 6.89 -2.81 4.26
C LEU A 38 7.21 -2.79 2.77
N TYR A 39 6.50 -2.00 1.96
CA TYR A 39 6.70 -1.96 0.51
C TYR A 39 7.92 -1.15 0.06
N ASP A 40 8.34 -0.11 0.78
CA ASP A 40 9.52 0.69 0.41
C ASP A 40 10.85 0.06 0.87
N ARG A 41 10.85 -0.69 1.97
CA ARG A 41 12.10 -1.05 2.67
C ARG A 41 12.27 -2.53 2.99
N VAL A 42 11.19 -3.28 3.16
CA VAL A 42 11.27 -4.63 3.72
C VAL A 42 11.01 -5.69 2.66
N LEU A 43 9.88 -5.58 1.95
CA LEU A 43 9.43 -6.58 0.99
C LEU A 43 10.24 -6.49 -0.30
N SER A 44 10.77 -7.64 -0.71
CA SER A 44 11.33 -7.84 -2.05
C SER A 44 10.19 -8.06 -3.03
N VAL A 45 9.71 -6.98 -3.65
CA VAL A 45 8.65 -6.99 -4.67
C VAL A 45 9.06 -6.20 -5.90
N ASP A 46 8.69 -6.72 -7.07
CA ASP A 46 8.83 -6.05 -8.36
C ASP A 46 7.44 -5.83 -8.97
N PRO A 47 6.96 -4.58 -9.07
CA PRO A 47 5.67 -4.27 -9.67
C PRO A 47 5.53 -4.71 -11.12
N GLU A 48 6.64 -4.78 -11.88
CA GLU A 48 6.63 -5.21 -13.29
C GLU A 48 6.65 -6.75 -13.40
N ARG A 49 7.00 -7.46 -12.32
CA ARG A 49 7.04 -8.93 -12.24
C ARG A 49 6.28 -9.45 -11.02
N PRO A 50 4.96 -9.18 -10.90
CA PRO A 50 4.17 -9.54 -9.71
C PRO A 50 4.04 -11.06 -9.50
N GLY A 51 4.30 -11.86 -10.53
CA GLY A 51 4.28 -13.32 -10.48
C GLY A 51 5.62 -13.97 -10.13
N ALA A 52 6.68 -13.18 -9.89
CA ALA A 52 8.01 -13.72 -9.60
C ALA A 52 7.95 -14.75 -8.46
N PRO A 53 8.46 -15.99 -8.66
CA PRO A 53 8.37 -17.05 -7.65
C PRO A 53 9.14 -16.73 -6.37
N GLU A 54 10.19 -15.93 -6.47
CA GLU A 54 11.09 -15.51 -5.39
C GLU A 54 10.61 -14.30 -4.60
N ARG A 55 9.52 -13.63 -5.00
CA ARG A 55 9.06 -12.42 -4.30
C ARG A 55 8.54 -12.75 -2.90
N ASP A 56 8.63 -11.77 -2.01
CA ASP A 56 7.93 -11.84 -0.73
C ASP A 56 6.41 -11.76 -0.93
N ARG A 57 5.68 -12.54 -0.13
CA ARG A 57 4.21 -12.57 -0.16
C ARG A 57 3.66 -11.90 1.09
N PHE A 58 2.82 -10.90 0.89
CA PHE A 58 2.13 -10.19 1.96
C PHE A 58 0.63 -10.50 1.94
N VAL A 59 0.08 -10.85 3.10
CA VAL A 59 -1.37 -11.10 3.30
C VAL A 59 -1.86 -10.19 4.41
N LEU A 60 -2.82 -9.32 4.09
CA LEU A 60 -3.45 -8.45 5.09
C LEU A 60 -4.70 -9.12 5.67
N SER A 61 -4.59 -9.67 6.88
CA SER A 61 -5.73 -10.32 7.56
C SER A 61 -6.82 -9.37 8.06
N LYS A 62 -6.66 -8.04 7.91
CA LYS A 62 -7.69 -7.07 8.29
C LYS A 62 -8.79 -7.06 7.23
N GLY A 63 -9.96 -7.62 7.55
CA GLY A 63 -11.09 -7.78 6.62
C GLY A 63 -11.70 -6.49 6.05
N HIS A 64 -11.36 -5.32 6.62
CA HIS A 64 -11.77 -4.01 6.08
C HIS A 64 -10.64 -3.23 5.40
N GLY A 65 -9.43 -3.79 5.32
CA GLY A 65 -8.28 -3.28 4.55
C GLY A 65 -7.94 -1.79 4.73
N PRO A 66 -7.01 -1.22 3.94
CA PRO A 66 -6.88 0.22 3.75
C PRO A 66 -7.95 0.77 2.81
N MET A 67 -8.76 -0.10 2.23
CA MET A 67 -10.11 0.10 1.69
C MET A 67 -10.55 -1.28 1.19
N ALA A 68 -11.60 -1.83 1.78
CA ALA A 68 -12.45 -2.84 1.15
C ALA A 68 -13.60 -2.14 0.42
#